data_AF-A0A971YPK7-F1
#
_entry.id   AF-A0A971YPK7-F1
#
_cell.length_a   1.000
_cell.length_b   1.000
_cell.length_c   1.000
_cell.angle_alpha   90.00
_cell.angle_beta   90.00
_cell.angle_gamma   90.00
#
_symmetry.space_group_name_H-M   'P 1'
#
loop_
_entity.id
_entity.type
_entity.pdbx_description
1 polymer ?
#
loop_
_entity_poly.entity_id
_entity_poly.type
_entity_poly.pdbx_seq_one_letter_code
_entity_poly.pdbx_strand_id
1 'polypeptide(L)'
;PSIRCYIVAPCDAARLAGKPVTNPNHKIQGGGYNMELPLVEDKLVDGYLSVTDEEATRATRDLARYEGIFAGFSSGANIAAALRLLSGIEKGKTVALTINDSGLKYLSTDLWQ
;
A
#
# COMPACT_ATOMS: atom_id res chain seq x y z
N PRO A 1 6.67 -21.92 3.28
CA PRO A 1 6.98 -21.46 1.91
C PRO A 1 8.25 -20.59 1.93
N SER A 2 8.98 -20.48 0.81
CA SER A 2 10.15 -19.59 0.70
C SER A 2 9.77 -18.12 0.47
N ILE A 3 8.54 -17.87 0.02
CA ILE A 3 8.00 -16.53 -0.25
C ILE A 3 7.24 -16.06 1.00
N ARG A 4 7.48 -14.80 1.39
CA ARG A 4 6.71 -14.10 2.43
C ARG A 4 5.73 -13.13 1.78
N CYS A 5 4.49 -13.14 2.24
CA CYS A 5 3.39 -12.33 1.74
C CYS A 5 2.95 -11.32 2.79
N TYR A 6 2.82 -10.05 2.39
CA TYR A 6 2.46 -8.96 3.28
C TYR A 6 1.22 -8.24 2.77
N ILE A 7 0.28 -7.95 3.67
CA ILE A 7 -0.87 -7.08 3.37
C ILE A 7 -0.51 -5.65 3.75
N VAL A 8 -0.73 -4.72 2.81
CA VAL A 8 -0.53 -3.28 3.01
C VAL A 8 -1.89 -2.62 3.27
N ALA A 9 -1.96 -1.79 4.31
CA ALA A 9 -3.16 -1.03 4.66
C ALA A 9 -2.80 0.39 5.11
N PRO A 10 -3.75 1.34 5.07
CA PRO A 10 -3.57 2.67 5.67
C PRO A 10 -3.37 2.55 7.18
N CYS A 11 -2.51 3.38 7.77
CA CYS A 11 -2.29 3.42 9.22
C CYS A 11 -3.59 3.57 10.02
N ASP A 12 -4.52 4.39 9.54
CA ASP A 12 -5.78 4.69 10.22
C ASP A 12 -6.93 3.73 9.90
N ALA A 13 -6.70 2.74 9.02
CA ALA A 13 -7.72 1.80 8.56
C ALA A 13 -7.17 0.37 8.35
N ALA A 14 -6.32 -0.10 9.26
CA ALA A 14 -5.68 -1.41 9.20
C ALA A 14 -6.47 -2.52 9.93
N ARG A 15 -7.75 -2.68 9.61
CA ARG A 15 -8.66 -3.65 10.27
C ARG A 15 -8.12 -5.08 10.27
N LEU A 16 -7.59 -5.56 9.13
CA LEU A 16 -7.06 -6.93 9.01
C LEU A 16 -5.85 -7.19 9.91
N ALA A 17 -5.12 -6.14 10.29
CA ALA A 17 -4.04 -6.23 11.26
C ALA A 17 -4.54 -6.20 12.72
N GLY A 18 -5.86 -6.27 12.95
CA GLY A 18 -6.49 -6.15 14.26
C GLY A 18 -6.44 -4.75 14.86
N LYS A 19 -6.09 -3.72 14.08
CA LYS A 19 -6.00 -2.34 14.56
C LYS A 19 -7.36 -1.63 14.48
N PRO A 20 -7.66 -0.71 15.42
CA PRO A 20 -8.87 0.10 15.34
C PRO A 20 -8.81 0.99 14.09
N VAL A 21 -9.98 1.21 13.48
CA VAL A 21 -10.14 2.18 12.41
C VAL A 21 -10.39 3.55 13.05
N THR A 22 -9.46 4.47 12.88
CA THR A 22 -9.50 5.84 13.43
C THR A 22 -9.95 6.86 12.39
N ASN A 23 -9.65 6.62 11.11
CA ASN A 23 -10.09 7.46 10.00
C ASN A 23 -10.47 6.60 8.78
N PRO A 24 -11.78 6.39 8.52
CA PRO A 24 -12.22 5.66 7.33
C PRO A 24 -12.07 6.48 6.02
N ASN A 25 -11.79 7.79 6.10
CA ASN A 25 -11.62 8.68 4.94
C ASN A 25 -10.13 8.88 4.57
N HIS A 26 -9.31 7.84 4.74
CA HIS A 26 -7.92 7.87 4.28
C HIS A 26 -7.83 8.10 2.76
N LYS A 27 -6.74 8.69 2.28
CA LYS A 27 -6.57 9.00 0.86
C LYS A 27 -6.26 7.78 0.00
N ILE A 28 -5.75 6.70 0.58
CA ILE A 28 -5.37 5.49 -0.17
C ILE A 28 -6.62 4.75 -0.70
N GLN A 29 -7.04 5.09 -1.91
CA GLN A 29 -8.20 4.46 -2.56
C GLN A 29 -7.88 3.04 -3.05
N GLY A 30 -8.90 2.16 -3.02
CA GLY A 30 -8.79 0.76 -3.46
C GLY A 30 -8.45 -0.25 -2.38
N GLY A 31 -8.30 0.18 -1.12
CA GLY A 31 -8.03 -0.69 0.04
C GLY A 31 -8.53 -0.09 1.36
N GLY A 32 -8.05 -0.60 2.50
CA GLY A 32 -8.40 -0.06 3.83
C GLY A 32 -9.81 -0.37 4.30
N TYR A 33 -10.42 -1.45 3.78
CA TYR A 33 -11.81 -1.78 4.08
C TYR A 33 -12.06 -2.10 5.55
N ASN A 34 -13.06 -1.43 6.14
CA ASN A 34 -13.57 -1.74 7.48
C ASN A 34 -14.71 -2.78 7.43
N MET A 35 -14.47 -3.92 6.77
CA MET A 35 -15.42 -5.03 6.68
C MET A 35 -14.68 -6.36 6.65
N GLU A 36 -15.42 -7.47 6.69
CA GLU A 36 -14.88 -8.79 6.45
C GLU A 36 -14.54 -8.98 4.97
N LEU A 37 -13.36 -9.54 4.68
CA LEU A 37 -12.92 -9.85 3.33
C LEU A 37 -12.82 -11.37 3.17
N PRO A 38 -13.92 -12.06 2.80
CA PRO A 38 -14.01 -13.53 2.84
C PRO A 38 -13.08 -14.23 1.83
N LEU A 39 -12.51 -13.49 0.89
CA LEU A 39 -11.55 -13.99 -0.09
C LEU A 39 -10.08 -13.89 0.37
N VAL A 40 -9.82 -13.29 1.54
CA VAL A 40 -8.48 -13.24 2.12
C VAL A 40 -8.24 -14.53 2.91
N GLU A 41 -7.17 -15.25 2.55
CA GLU A 41 -6.75 -16.45 3.26
C GLU A 41 -5.63 -16.12 4.26
N ASP A 42 -5.97 -15.95 5.55
CA ASP A 42 -5.02 -15.55 6.60
C ASP A 42 -3.78 -16.45 6.71
N LYS A 43 -3.91 -17.74 6.40
CA LYS A 43 -2.78 -18.69 6.39
C LYS A 43 -1.68 -18.34 5.37
N LEU A 44 -1.99 -17.49 4.39
CA LEU A 44 -1.06 -17.01 3.37
C LEU A 44 -0.44 -15.66 3.73
N VAL A 45 -0.77 -15.06 4.89
CA VAL A 45 -0.31 -13.73 5.29
C VAL A 45 0.76 -13.86 6.37
N ASP A 46 2.00 -13.50 6.03
CA ASP A 46 3.13 -13.52 6.97
C ASP A 46 3.24 -12.23 7.80
N GLY A 47 2.59 -11.15 7.38
CA GLY A 47 2.58 -9.91 8.13
C GLY A 47 1.72 -8.80 7.52
N TYR A 48 1.52 -7.77 8.35
CA TYR A 48 0.75 -6.58 7.99
C TYR A 48 1.65 -5.36 8.03
N LEU A 49 1.57 -4.53 6.99
CA LEU A 49 2.28 -3.28 6.87
C LEU A 49 1.28 -2.14 6.83
N SER A 50 1.58 -1.09 7.60
CA SER A 50 0.78 0.13 7.62
C SER A 50 1.57 1.28 7.00
N VAL A 51 0.93 2.03 6.11
CA VAL A 51 1.50 3.21 5.45
C VAL A 51 0.61 4.43 5.68
N THR A 52 1.21 5.61 5.79
CA THR A 52 0.44 6.86 5.87
C THR A 52 0.03 7.36 4.49
N ASP A 53 -0.94 8.28 4.45
CA ASP A 53 -1.36 8.93 3.22
C ASP A 53 -0.21 9.73 2.58
N GLU A 54 0.63 10.36 3.39
CA GLU A 54 1.81 11.10 2.93
C GLU A 54 2.87 10.18 2.33
N GLU A 55 3.12 9.02 2.97
CA GLU A 55 4.05 8.01 2.44
C GLU A 55 3.58 7.48 1.09
N ALA A 56 2.30 7.13 0.98
CA ALA A 56 1.71 6.63 -0.27
C ALA A 56 1.71 7.69 -1.38
N THR A 57 1.34 8.94 -1.05
CA THR A 57 1.33 10.05 -2.01
C THR A 57 2.73 10.35 -2.52
N ARG A 58 3.71 10.49 -1.62
CA ARG A 58 5.11 10.73 -1.99
C ARG A 58 5.65 9.61 -2.88
N ALA A 59 5.47 8.35 -2.47
CA ALA A 59 5.93 7.20 -3.25
C ALA A 59 5.27 7.10 -4.63
N THR A 60 3.99 7.45 -4.75
CA THR A 60 3.31 7.48 -6.06
C THR A 60 3.90 8.53 -6.99
N ARG A 61 4.19 9.73 -6.46
CA ARG A 61 4.80 10.82 -7.25
C ARG A 61 6.24 10.51 -7.63
N ASP A 62 7.01 9.93 -6.71
CA ASP A 62 8.37 9.49 -6.98
C ASP A 62 8.40 8.40 -8.05
N LEU A 63 7.46 7.45 -8.02
CA LEU A 63 7.31 6.42 -9.04
C LEU A 63 7.09 7.03 -10.44
N ALA A 64 6.23 8.05 -10.55
CA ALA A 64 6.05 8.74 -11.83
C ALA A 64 7.27 9.56 -12.24
N ARG A 65 7.93 10.21 -11.28
CA ARG A 65 9.09 11.10 -11.53
C ARG A 65 10.34 10.34 -11.95
N TYR A 66 10.65 9.25 -11.27
CA TYR A 66 11.91 8.51 -11.45
C TYR A 66 11.77 7.33 -12.41
N GLU A 67 10.61 6.67 -12.44
CA GLU A 67 10.39 5.45 -13.24
C GLU A 67 9.42 5.67 -14.42
N GLY A 68 8.80 6.86 -14.53
CA GLY A 68 7.84 7.16 -15.60
C GLY A 68 6.51 6.39 -15.49
N ILE A 69 6.23 5.77 -14.34
CA ILE A 69 5.01 4.98 -14.13
C ILE A 69 3.95 5.85 -13.45
N PHE A 70 2.93 6.24 -14.22
CA PHE A 70 1.83 7.08 -13.74
C PHE A 70 0.72 6.24 -13.09
N ALA A 71 0.77 6.07 -11.77
CA ALA A 71 -0.08 5.13 -11.01
C ALA A 71 -0.96 5.80 -9.93
N GLY A 72 -1.87 5.04 -9.30
CA GLY A 72 -2.71 5.51 -8.21
C GLY A 72 -2.15 5.35 -6.79
N PHE A 73 -2.91 5.83 -5.79
CA PHE A 73 -2.51 5.83 -4.38
C PHE A 73 -2.11 4.45 -3.83
N SER A 74 -2.87 3.39 -4.13
CA SER A 74 -2.57 2.04 -3.61
C SER A 74 -1.26 1.48 -4.16
N SER A 75 -0.87 1.90 -5.36
CA SER A 75 0.42 1.52 -5.96
C SER A 75 1.57 2.18 -5.21
N GLY A 76 1.43 3.47 -4.87
CA GLY A 76 2.41 4.14 -4.00
C GLY A 76 2.45 3.57 -2.59
N ALA A 77 1.31 3.15 -2.03
CA ALA A 77 1.26 2.43 -0.75
C ALA A 77 2.11 1.14 -0.80
N ASN A 78 1.97 0.34 -1.85
CA ASN A 78 2.78 -0.86 -2.06
C ASN A 78 4.28 -0.54 -2.19
N ILE A 79 4.63 0.51 -2.94
CA ILE A 79 6.03 0.96 -3.10
C ILE A 79 6.61 1.42 -1.76
N ALA A 80 5.89 2.25 -1.00
CA ALA A 80 6.33 2.73 0.31
C ALA A 80 6.56 1.57 1.29
N ALA A 81 5.64 0.60 1.31
CA ALA A 81 5.78 -0.60 2.13
C ALA A 81 6.99 -1.46 1.70
N ALA A 82 7.19 -1.65 0.39
CA ALA A 82 8.33 -2.40 -0.14
C ALA A 82 9.67 -1.75 0.19
N LEU A 83 9.79 -0.42 0.05
CA LEU A 83 11.01 0.32 0.43
C LEU A 83 11.32 0.16 1.92
N ARG A 84 10.30 0.16 2.79
CA ARG A 84 10.47 -0.10 4.23
C ARG A 84 10.94 -1.53 4.51
N LEU A 85 10.36 -2.53 3.83
CA LEU A 85 10.81 -3.93 3.95
C LEU A 85 12.27 -4.10 3.54
N LEU A 86 12.64 -3.57 2.38
CA LEU A 86 13.99 -3.65 1.81
C LEU A 86 15.02 -2.84 2.61
N SER A 87 14.59 -1.84 3.38
CA SER A 87 15.44 -1.11 4.31
C SER A 87 15.56 -1.80 5.68
N GLY A 88 14.68 -2.77 5.97
CA GLY A 88 14.54 -3.43 7.27
C GLY A 88 14.69 -4.94 7.18
N ILE A 89 13.63 -5.66 7.55
CA ILE A 89 13.63 -7.12 7.74
C ILE A 89 13.85 -7.93 6.45
N GLU A 90 13.67 -7.33 5.28
CA GLU A 90 13.94 -7.94 3.97
C GLU A 90 15.17 -7.35 3.28
N LYS A 91 16.08 -6.70 4.02
CA LYS A 91 17.28 -6.12 3.43
C LYS A 91 18.09 -7.17 2.67
N GLY A 92 18.48 -6.81 1.44
CA GLY A 92 19.24 -7.69 0.53
C GLY A 92 18.39 -8.75 -0.18
N LYS A 93 17.07 -8.72 -0.04
CA LYS A 93 16.15 -9.61 -0.76
C LYS A 93 15.45 -8.88 -1.92
N THR A 94 14.62 -9.63 -2.63
CA THR A 94 13.77 -9.12 -3.71
C THR A 94 12.32 -9.07 -3.24
N VAL A 95 11.63 -7.97 -3.48
CA VAL A 95 10.19 -7.80 -3.22
C VAL A 95 9.48 -7.64 -4.56
N ALA A 96 8.45 -8.46 -4.79
CA ALA A 96 7.51 -8.28 -5.89
C ALA A 96 6.24 -7.61 -5.35
N LEU A 97 5.68 -6.67 -6.12
CA LEU A 97 4.47 -5.93 -5.77
C LEU A 97 3.64 -5.65 -7.02
N THR A 98 2.40 -5.20 -6.83
CA THR A 98 1.50 -4.82 -7.91
C THR A 98 1.35 -3.31 -8.00
N ILE A 99 1.25 -2.81 -9.24
CA ILE A 99 0.78 -1.47 -9.58
C ILE A 99 -0.68 -1.64 -9.99
N ASN A 100 -1.59 -1.18 -9.14
CA ASN A 100 -2.99 -1.61 -9.19
C ASN A 100 -3.82 -0.87 -10.25
N ASP A 101 -3.47 0.39 -10.55
CA ASP A 101 -4.14 1.19 -11.57
C ASP A 101 -3.33 2.41 -12.03
N SER A 102 -3.89 3.15 -12.98
CA SER A 102 -3.29 4.36 -13.56
C SER A 102 -3.63 5.62 -12.75
N GLY A 103 -2.66 6.52 -12.69
CA GLY A 103 -2.79 7.88 -12.13
C GLY A 103 -3.88 8.74 -12.79
N LEU A 104 -4.34 8.38 -13.99
CA LEU A 104 -5.37 9.11 -14.73
C LEU A 104 -6.70 9.22 -13.97
N LYS A 105 -7.00 8.22 -13.12
CA LYS A 105 -8.24 8.21 -12.31
C LYS A 105 -8.22 9.24 -11.18
N TYR A 106 -7.06 9.83 -10.89
CA TYR A 106 -6.82 10.67 -9.72
C TYR A 106 -6.51 12.12 -10.08
N LEU A 107 -6.76 12.53 -11.34
CA LEU A 107 -6.58 13.92 -11.77
C LEU A 107 -7.56 14.89 -11.08
N SER A 108 -8.66 14.37 -10.52
CA SER A 108 -9.64 15.14 -9.73
C SER A 108 -9.41 15.05 -8.22
N THR A 109 -8.32 14.43 -7.76
CA THR A 109 -7.93 14.37 -6.35
C THR A 109 -6.70 15.24 -6.10
N ASP A 110 -6.18 15.21 -4.87
CA ASP A 110 -4.93 15.87 -4.49
C ASP A 110 -3.67 15.01 -4.77
N LEU A 111 -3.81 13.82 -5.37
CA LEU A 111 -2.66 12.94 -5.63
C LEU A 111 -1.58 13.61 -6.47
N TRP A 112 -1.97 14.44 -7.44
CA TRP A 112 -1.07 15.06 -8.41
C TRP A 112 -0.91 16.58 -8.24
N GLN A 113 -1.32 17.13 -7.08
CA GLN A 113 -1.22 18.56 -6.76
C GLN A 113 0.04 18.94 -5.99
#